data_AF-A0A3D4R6S2-F1
#
_entry.id   AF-A0A3D4R6S2-F1
#
_cell.length_a   1.000
_cell.length_b   1.000
_cell.length_c   1.000
_cell.angle_alpha   90.00
_cell.angle_beta   90.00
_cell.angle_gamma   90.00
#
_symmetry.space_group_name_H-M   'P 1'
#
loop_
_entity.id
_entity.type
_entity.pdbx_description
1 polymer ?
#
loop_
_entity_poly.entity_id
_entity_poly.type
_entity_poly.pdbx_seq_one_letter_code
_entity_poly.pdbx_strand_id
1 'polypeptide(L)'
;MAYRCYNCRKGNWLGERSQHHKGVAGGSWKHKAQKSTKLFKANLQKVTVLSDGAQTRIKLCTDCISKLRKDGRLNTAFGMIRQSMPRPAASVA
;
A
#
# COMPACT_ATOMS: atom_id res chain seq x y z
N MET A 1 5.09 -6.90 18.65
CA MET A 1 5.22 -6.20 17.34
C MET A 1 3.97 -5.38 17.07
N ALA A 2 4.06 -4.04 17.08
CA ALA A 2 2.93 -3.19 16.71
C ALA A 2 2.57 -3.39 15.21
N TYR A 3 1.29 -3.36 14.86
CA TYR A 3 0.81 -3.46 13.47
C TYR A 3 1.09 -2.13 12.72
N ARG A 4 2.37 -1.88 12.44
CA ARG A 4 2.88 -0.65 11.83
C ARG A 4 3.84 -0.97 10.69
N CYS A 5 3.88 -0.09 9.70
CA CYS A 5 4.84 -0.16 8.61
C CYS A 5 6.27 0.04 9.13
N TYR A 6 7.22 -0.76 8.65
CA TYR A 6 8.64 -0.63 9.01
C TYR A 6 9.24 0.72 8.58
N ASN A 7 8.93 1.19 7.36
CA ASN A 7 9.49 2.42 6.81
C ASN A 7 8.80 3.69 7.37
N CYS A 8 7.49 3.82 7.16
CA CYS A 8 6.76 5.07 7.47
C CYS A 8 5.99 5.04 8.79
N ARG A 9 6.04 3.93 9.55
CA ARG A 9 5.31 3.74 10.82
C ARG A 9 3.79 3.90 10.77
N LYS A 10 3.19 3.99 9.57
CA LYS A 10 1.73 3.97 9.37
C LYS A 10 1.12 2.77 10.09
N GLY A 11 0.15 3.04 10.94
CA GLY A 11 -0.60 2.05 11.71
C GLY A 11 -2.09 2.24 11.57
N ASN A 12 -2.84 1.49 12.36
CA ASN A 12 -4.29 1.62 12.40
C ASN A 12 -4.66 2.98 13.02
N TRP A 13 -5.73 3.59 12.52
CA TRP A 13 -6.28 4.82 13.07
C TRP A 13 -7.77 4.65 13.34
N LEU A 14 -8.28 5.43 14.30
CA LEU A 14 -9.70 5.45 14.65
C LEU A 14 -10.36 6.61 13.92
N GLY A 15 -11.45 6.33 13.23
CA GLY A 15 -12.31 7.36 12.65
C GLY A 15 -13.77 7.04 12.89
N GLU A 16 -14.65 7.89 12.40
CA GLU A 16 -16.10 7.74 12.57
C GLU A 16 -16.73 7.18 11.29
N ARG A 17 -17.78 6.36 11.42
CA ARG A 17 -18.64 6.00 10.29
C ARG A 17 -19.72 7.06 10.16
N SER A 18 -19.62 7.86 9.10
CA SER A 18 -20.62 8.86 8.75
C SER A 18 -21.36 8.39 7.50
N GLN A 19 -22.66 8.08 7.63
CA GLN A 19 -23.55 7.81 6.51
C GLN A 19 -24.53 8.96 6.35
N HIS A 20 -24.14 9.98 5.59
CA HIS A 20 -25.02 11.09 5.25
C HIS A 20 -25.58 10.84 3.85
N HIS A 21 -26.82 10.37 3.76
CA HIS A 21 -27.51 10.20 2.49
C HIS A 21 -28.78 11.05 2.47
N LYS A 22 -28.90 11.93 1.47
CA LYS A 22 -30.13 12.69 1.23
C LYS A 22 -31.18 11.79 0.58
N GLY A 23 -32.44 11.90 1.00
CA GLY A 23 -33.55 11.23 0.32
C GLY A 23 -33.77 11.81 -1.07
N VAL A 24 -34.08 10.94 -2.04
CA VAL A 24 -34.17 11.31 -3.47
C VAL A 24 -35.41 12.16 -3.78
N ALA A 25 -36.53 11.94 -3.08
CA ALA A 25 -37.83 12.56 -3.41
C ALA A 25 -38.33 13.63 -2.43
N GLY A 26 -37.51 14.09 -1.48
CA GLY A 26 -37.97 15.09 -0.50
C GLY A 26 -36.89 15.86 0.25
N GLY A 27 -35.61 15.76 -0.16
CA GLY A 27 -34.48 16.47 0.44
C GLY A 27 -34.16 16.13 1.91
N SER A 28 -35.07 15.44 2.60
CA SER A 28 -34.93 15.00 3.98
C SER A 28 -33.82 13.96 4.10
N TRP A 29 -33.07 14.02 5.20
CA TRP A 29 -32.01 13.05 5.48
C TRP A 29 -32.61 11.66 5.67
N LYS A 30 -32.28 10.71 4.79
CA LYS A 30 -32.72 9.31 4.91
C LYS A 30 -32.04 8.62 6.09
N HIS A 31 -30.79 9.00 6.34
CA HIS A 31 -30.02 8.55 7.50
C HIS A 31 -29.32 9.76 8.14
N LYS A 32 -29.67 10.07 9.39
CA LYS A 32 -28.88 10.95 10.27
C LYS A 32 -27.94 10.01 11.04
N ALA A 33 -26.75 9.75 10.49
CA ALA A 33 -25.90 8.67 10.99
C ALA A 33 -25.55 8.83 12.48
N GLN A 34 -25.77 7.76 13.25
CA GLN A 34 -25.27 7.60 14.60
C GLN A 34 -23.73 7.60 14.57
N LYS A 35 -23.10 8.34 15.48
CA LYS A 35 -21.64 8.38 15.58
C LYS A 35 -21.13 7.02 16.09
N SER A 36 -20.60 6.21 15.18
CA SER A 36 -19.99 4.93 15.51
C SER A 36 -18.50 4.94 15.15
N THR A 37 -17.66 4.55 16.10
CA THR A 37 -16.22 4.49 15.89
C THR A 37 -15.86 3.28 15.02
N LYS A 38 -15.05 3.50 13.99
CA LYS A 38 -14.47 2.48 13.11
C LYS A 38 -12.96 2.50 13.23
N LEU A 39 -12.39 1.32 13.42
CA LEU A 39 -10.96 1.11 13.28
C LEU A 39 -10.61 0.92 11.80
N PHE A 40 -9.85 1.86 11.25
CA PHE A 40 -9.30 1.78 9.91
C PHE A 40 -7.95 1.07 9.97
N LYS A 41 -7.89 -0.12 9.36
CA LYS A 41 -6.68 -0.94 9.31
C LYS A 41 -5.73 -0.39 8.25
N ALA A 42 -4.44 -0.27 8.59
CA ALA A 42 -3.41 0.05 7.61
C ALA A 42 -3.24 -1.13 6.63
N ASN A 43 -3.11 -0.83 5.33
CA ASN A 43 -2.82 -1.83 4.30
C ASN A 43 -1.34 -2.25 4.36
N LEU A 44 -1.01 -3.14 5.29
CA LEU A 44 0.34 -3.67 5.51
C LEU A 44 0.48 -5.03 4.82
N GLN A 45 1.45 -5.14 3.93
CA GLN A 45 1.78 -6.35 3.19
C GLN A 45 3.15 -6.88 3.62
N LYS A 46 3.29 -8.21 3.66
CA LYS A 46 4.58 -8.85 3.95
C LYS A 46 5.42 -8.85 2.68
N VAL A 47 6.63 -8.33 2.74
CA VAL A 47 7.57 -8.27 1.62
C VAL A 47 8.89 -8.87 2.06
N THR A 48 9.47 -9.71 1.21
CA THR A 48 10.82 -10.24 1.39
C THR A 48 11.82 -9.22 0.84
N VAL A 49 12.74 -8.79 1.68
CA VAL A 49 13.81 -7.85 1.32
C VAL A 49 15.15 -8.52 1.58
N LEU A 50 16.07 -8.39 0.64
CA LEU A 50 17.48 -8.72 0.82
C LEU A 50 18.13 -7.52 1.52
N SER A 51 18.39 -7.64 2.82
CA SER A 51 19.20 -6.68 3.59
C SER A 51 20.46 -7.42 4.01
N ASP A 52 21.63 -6.86 3.72
CA ASP A 52 22.92 -7.36 4.24
C ASP A 52 23.21 -8.84 3.92
N GLY A 53 22.78 -9.30 2.74
CA GLY A 53 22.94 -10.70 2.30
C GLY A 53 21.94 -11.69 2.91
N ALA A 54 21.09 -11.26 3.85
CA ALA A 54 20.05 -12.08 4.46
C ALA A 54 18.65 -11.74 3.91
N GLN A 55 17.86 -12.78 3.62
CA GLN A 55 16.45 -12.60 3.28
C GLN A 55 15.64 -12.38 4.55
N THR A 56 15.11 -11.16 4.72
CA THR A 56 14.23 -10.83 5.84
C THR A 56 12.82 -10.53 5.35
N ARG A 57 11.82 -10.92 6.13
CA ARG A 57 10.41 -10.66 5.85
C ARG A 57 9.94 -9.48 6.70
N ILE A 58 9.66 -8.35 6.07
CA ILE A 58 9.19 -7.14 6.75
C ILE A 58 7.76 -6.78 6.32
N LYS A 59 7.04 -6.08 7.20
CA LYS A 59 5.70 -5.55 6.88
C LYS A 59 5.83 -4.11 6.38
N LEU A 60 5.40 -3.87 5.14
CA LEU A 60 5.45 -2.56 4.49
C LEU A 60 4.06 -2.11 4.04
N CYS A 61 3.86 -0.80 4.02
CA CYS A 61 2.66 -0.18 3.46
C CYS A 61 2.67 -0.23 1.93
N THR A 62 1.50 -0.29 1.28
CA THR A 62 1.42 -0.30 -0.20
C THR A 62 2.08 0.92 -0.85
N ASP A 63 1.96 2.11 -0.26
CA ASP A 63 2.63 3.32 -0.77
C ASP A 63 4.15 3.25 -0.67
N CYS A 64 4.63 2.56 0.36
CA CYS A 64 6.04 2.35 0.62
C CYS A 64 6.59 1.37 -0.41
N ILE A 65 5.85 0.28 -0.66
CA ILE A 65 6.19 -0.71 -1.67
C ILE A 65 6.25 -0.07 -3.06
N SER A 66 5.25 0.75 -3.41
CA SER A 66 5.24 1.41 -4.73
C SER A 66 6.40 2.39 -4.90
N LYS A 67 6.74 3.19 -3.88
CA LYS A 67 7.90 4.11 -3.90
C LYS A 67 9.23 3.35 -3.99
N LEU A 68 9.44 2.38 -3.11
CA LEU A 68 10.69 1.64 -3.05
C LEU A 68 10.91 0.75 -4.29
N ARG A 69 9.83 0.31 -4.96
CA ARG A 69 9.90 -0.34 -6.29
C ARG A 69 10.35 0.63 -7.37
N LYS A 70 9.86 1.88 -7.37
CA LYS A 70 10.29 2.91 -8.34
C LYS A 70 11.75 3.29 -8.15
N ASP A 71 12.20 3.37 -6.90
CA ASP A 71 13.58 3.71 -6.56
C ASP A 71 14.58 2.56 -6.82
N GLY A 72 14.11 1.36 -7.20
CA GLY A 72 14.96 0.18 -7.39
C GLY A 72 15.56 -0.39 -6.09
N ARG A 73 15.13 0.10 -4.93
CA ARG A 73 15.65 -0.30 -3.61
C ARG A 73 15.05 -1.61 -3.08
N LEU A 74 13.96 -2.08 -3.68
CA LEU A 74 13.44 -3.42 -3.44
C LEU A 74 14.00 -4.37 -4.48
N ASN A 75 15.21 -4.88 -4.21
CA ASN A 75 15.68 -6.13 -4.79
C ASN A 75 14.81 -7.25 -4.22
N THR A 76 13.62 -7.39 -4.80
CA THR A 76 12.79 -8.56 -4.59
C THR A 76 13.61 -9.73 -5.12
N ALA A 77 13.82 -10.77 -4.33
CA ALA A 77 14.53 -11.99 -4.70
C ALA A 77 13.77 -12.83 -5.76
N PHE A 78 13.15 -12.17 -6.73
CA PHE A 78 12.39 -12.71 -7.86
C PHE A 78 12.75 -11.87 -9.09
N GLY A 79 14.02 -11.90 -9.47
CA GLY A 79 14.54 -11.04 -10.54
C GLY A 79 15.91 -11.42 -11.10
N MET A 80 16.48 -12.57 -10.74
CA MET A 80 17.66 -13.13 -11.45
C MET A 80 17.26 -13.95 -12.70
N ILE A 81 16.23 -13.51 -13.44
CA ILE A 81 15.94 -13.97 -14.82
C ILE A 81 15.79 -12.77 -15.80
N ARG A 82 16.25 -11.56 -15.45
CA ARG A 82 16.37 -10.46 -16.44
C ARG A 82 17.71 -9.73 -16.36
N GLN A 83 18.79 -10.47 -16.16
CA GLN A 83 20.08 -10.01 -16.67
C GLN A 83 20.16 -10.40 -18.16
N SER A 84 20.67 -9.47 -18.98
CA SER A 84 20.98 -9.58 -20.42
C SER A 84 19.82 -9.76 -21.42
N MET A 85 19.12 -8.68 -21.76
CA MET A 85 18.95 -8.35 -23.18
C MET A 85 19.20 -6.86 -23.36
N PRO A 86 20.22 -6.44 -24.14
CA PRO A 86 20.27 -5.07 -24.62
C PRO A 86 19.01 -4.82 -25.45
N ARG A 87 18.32 -3.70 -25.21
CA ARG A 87 17.25 -3.24 -26.09
C ARG A 87 17.83 -3.17 -27.51
N PRO A 88 17.28 -3.87 -28.52
CA PRO A 88 17.70 -3.60 -29.89
C PRO A 88 17.38 -2.13 -30.17
N ALA A 89 18.40 -1.37 -30.54
CA ALA A 89 18.22 -0.03 -31.07
C ALA A 89 17.24 -0.13 -32.23
N ALA A 90 16.22 0.72 -32.23
CA ALA A 90 15.33 0.85 -33.37
C ALA A 90 16.16 1.31 -34.57
N SER A 91 16.55 0.38 -35.43
CA SER A 91 17.06 0.66 -36.76
C SER A 91 15.86 1.04 -37.61
N VAL A 92 15.60 2.36 -37.65
CA VAL A 92 14.72 2.97 -38.65
C VAL A 92 15.49 2.95 -39.97
N ALA A 93 14.92 2.26 -40.95
CA ALA A 93 15.36 2.25 -42.34
C ALA A 93 14.87 3.51 -43.07
#